data_AF-A0A944XM07-F1
#
_entry.id   AF-A0A944XM07-F1
#
_cell.length_a   1.000
_cell.length_b   1.000
_cell.length_c   1.000
_cell.angle_alpha   90.00
_cell.angle_beta   90.00
_cell.angle_gamma   90.00
#
_symmetry.space_group_name_H-M   'P 1'
#
loop_
_entity.id
_entity.type
_entity.pdbx_description
1 polymer ?
#
loop_
_entity_poly.entity_id
_entity_poly.type
_entity_poly.pdbx_seq_one_letter_code
_entity_poly.pdbx_strand_id
1 'polypeptide(L)'
;MSIALAIFAKTPGLSPVKTRLAEDIGKKSAEEFYKLSVKAVEEMAHTITKSSKQSITPYWALAEKEALTLNRWQNFNTMWTGGGDLGQRLHNIYSGLLQKHDFVALIGTDSPQLESTNIVHILDNLDDKPNSCTIGPAVDGGFYLFASNADIPEHIWKSTTYSVKTTMKELERNLWVENIHSIKVTERDDVDNAIDLFRLTKELNESKKLSTSQLNLLNWCKSSNFSHSPNCGNNVASKKILLKSISNHSL
;
A
#
# COMPACT_ATOMS: atom_id res chain seq x y z
N MET A 1 14.99 14.21 -12.20
CA MET A 1 15.44 13.73 -10.87
C MET A 1 15.27 12.22 -10.81
N SER A 2 16.07 11.57 -9.98
CA SER A 2 16.00 10.16 -9.66
C SER A 2 15.08 9.95 -8.45
N ILE A 3 14.15 8.99 -8.56
CA ILE A 3 13.20 8.66 -7.50
C ILE A 3 13.35 7.17 -7.18
N ALA A 4 13.67 6.84 -5.93
CA ALA A 4 13.51 5.48 -5.44
C ALA A 4 12.05 5.23 -5.06
N LEU A 5 11.43 4.20 -5.62
CA LEU A 5 10.14 3.71 -5.13
C LEU A 5 10.37 2.46 -4.28
N ALA A 6 10.34 2.61 -2.95
CA ALA A 6 10.39 1.50 -2.02
C ALA A 6 9.00 0.91 -1.79
N ILE A 7 8.86 -0.38 -2.08
CA ILE A 7 7.63 -1.14 -1.93
C ILE A 7 7.81 -2.10 -0.77
N PHE A 8 7.15 -1.81 0.36
CA PHE A 8 7.23 -2.62 1.56
C PHE A 8 6.41 -3.90 1.40
N ALA A 9 7.08 -5.04 1.60
CA ALA A 9 6.47 -6.34 1.47
C ALA A 9 6.93 -7.30 2.56
N LYS A 10 6.01 -8.17 2.98
CA LYS A 10 6.28 -9.37 3.75
C LYS A 10 6.33 -10.56 2.81
N THR A 11 7.02 -11.62 3.23
CA THR A 11 7.14 -12.84 2.45
C THR A 11 6.22 -13.93 3.00
N PRO A 12 5.14 -14.31 2.28
CA PRO A 12 4.33 -15.46 2.64
C PRO A 12 5.19 -16.71 2.82
N GLY A 13 5.00 -17.39 3.96
CA GLY A 13 5.79 -18.56 4.37
C GLY A 13 6.92 -18.23 5.35
N LEU A 14 7.44 -17.00 5.37
CA LEU A 14 8.40 -16.53 6.37
C LEU A 14 7.72 -15.76 7.51
N SER A 15 6.70 -14.96 7.17
CA SER A 15 5.87 -14.24 8.15
C SER A 15 4.38 -14.35 7.84
N PRO A 16 3.50 -14.24 8.85
CA PRO A 16 2.06 -14.09 8.62
C PRO A 16 1.74 -12.82 7.83
N VAL A 17 0.83 -12.94 6.87
CA VAL A 17 0.31 -11.84 6.07
C VAL A 17 -1.20 -11.77 6.22
N LYS A 18 -1.75 -10.55 6.16
CA LYS A 18 -3.20 -10.29 6.16
C LYS A 18 -3.97 -11.07 7.24
N THR A 19 -3.47 -11.03 8.48
CA THR A 19 -4.02 -11.81 9.59
C THR A 19 -5.46 -11.44 9.94
N ARG A 20 -5.81 -10.14 9.90
CA ARG A 20 -7.19 -9.67 10.09
C ARG A 20 -8.12 -10.21 9.01
N LEU A 21 -7.76 -10.05 7.73
CA LEU A 21 -8.50 -10.63 6.62
C LEU A 21 -8.60 -12.17 6.73
N ALA A 22 -7.54 -12.84 7.22
CA ALA A 22 -7.56 -14.28 7.44
C ALA A 22 -8.59 -14.73 8.50
N GLU A 23 -8.93 -13.87 9.47
CA GLU A 23 -10.01 -14.14 10.43
C GLU A 23 -11.39 -14.15 9.73
N ASP A 24 -11.57 -13.33 8.70
CA ASP A 24 -12.83 -13.21 7.96
C ASP A 24 -13.00 -14.29 6.86
N ILE A 25 -11.94 -14.54 6.08
CA ILE A 25 -12.00 -15.35 4.84
C ILE A 25 -11.11 -16.59 4.83
N GLY A 26 -10.41 -16.84 5.95
CA GLY A 26 -9.49 -17.96 6.11
C GLY A 26 -8.08 -17.67 5.57
N LYS A 27 -7.08 -18.25 6.25
CA LYS A 27 -5.65 -18.05 5.97
C LYS A 27 -5.27 -18.26 4.51
N LYS A 28 -5.72 -19.35 3.89
CA LYS A 28 -5.38 -19.68 2.49
C LYS A 28 -5.86 -18.59 1.52
N SER A 29 -7.08 -18.10 1.71
CA SER A 29 -7.68 -17.06 0.87
C SER A 29 -6.99 -15.71 1.09
N ALA A 30 -6.68 -15.36 2.35
CA ALA A 30 -5.96 -14.14 2.67
C ALA A 30 -4.52 -14.13 2.11
N GLU A 31 -3.82 -15.26 2.15
CA GLU A 31 -2.50 -15.40 1.51
C GLU A 31 -2.59 -15.31 -0.02
N GLU A 32 -3.63 -15.87 -0.63
CA GLU A 32 -3.84 -15.77 -2.07
C GLU A 32 -4.16 -14.33 -2.51
N PHE A 33 -5.04 -13.65 -1.77
CA PHE A 33 -5.27 -12.22 -1.93
C PHE A 33 -3.96 -11.44 -1.86
N TYR A 34 -3.15 -11.68 -0.82
CA TYR A 34 -1.88 -10.98 -0.65
C TYR A 34 -0.95 -11.17 -1.86
N LYS A 35 -0.83 -12.38 -2.41
CA LYS A 35 -0.01 -12.63 -3.62
C LYS A 35 -0.53 -11.86 -4.83
N LEU A 36 -1.84 -11.85 -5.05
CA LEU A 36 -2.46 -11.09 -6.15
C LEU A 36 -2.26 -9.58 -5.96
N SER A 37 -2.34 -9.10 -4.72
CA SER A 37 -2.08 -7.71 -4.36
C SER A 37 -0.64 -7.29 -4.67
N VAL A 38 0.35 -8.12 -4.27
CA VAL A 38 1.77 -7.93 -4.60
C VAL A 38 1.97 -7.87 -6.12
N LYS A 39 1.30 -8.73 -6.89
CA LYS A 39 1.40 -8.74 -8.35
C LYS A 39 0.81 -7.49 -8.99
N ALA A 40 -0.33 -7.00 -8.50
CA ALA A 40 -0.92 -5.76 -8.97
C ALA A 40 0.00 -4.55 -8.72
N VAL A 41 0.58 -4.46 -7.52
CA VAL A 41 1.53 -3.40 -7.16
C VAL A 41 2.84 -3.51 -7.97
N GLU A 42 3.33 -4.72 -8.22
CA GLU A 42 4.51 -4.97 -9.06
C GLU A 42 4.29 -4.52 -10.52
N GLU A 43 3.16 -4.87 -11.13
CA GLU A 43 2.81 -4.46 -12.49
C GLU A 43 2.60 -2.94 -12.59
N MET A 44 1.98 -2.33 -11.58
CA MET A 44 1.88 -0.87 -11.46
C MET A 44 3.29 -0.26 -11.40
N ALA A 45 4.18 -0.76 -10.54
CA ALA A 45 5.55 -0.26 -10.42
C ALA A 45 6.34 -0.39 -11.73
N HIS A 46 6.20 -1.48 -12.48
CA HIS A 46 6.79 -1.60 -13.83
C HIS A 46 6.18 -0.62 -14.84
N THR A 47 4.91 -0.27 -14.68
CA THR A 47 4.23 0.67 -15.59
C THR A 47 4.68 2.10 -15.35
N ILE A 48 4.84 2.51 -14.08
CA ILE A 48 5.28 3.87 -13.76
C ILE A 48 6.71 4.14 -14.21
N THR A 49 7.63 3.15 -14.18
CA THR A 49 9.02 3.35 -14.64
C THR A 49 9.12 3.65 -16.13
N LYS A 50 8.11 3.24 -16.91
CA LYS A 50 8.03 3.49 -18.36
C LYS A 50 7.24 4.75 -18.71
N SER A 51 6.38 5.21 -17.80
CA SER A 51 5.37 6.23 -18.08
C SER A 51 5.65 7.58 -17.42
N SER A 52 6.46 7.60 -16.35
CA SER A 52 6.86 8.82 -15.66
C SER A 52 7.89 9.61 -16.47
N LYS A 53 7.87 10.93 -16.30
CA LYS A 53 8.93 11.82 -16.82
C LYS A 53 10.19 11.76 -15.97
N GLN A 54 10.09 11.26 -14.74
CA GLN A 54 11.19 11.10 -13.79
C GLN A 54 11.83 9.72 -13.94
N SER A 55 13.09 9.60 -13.51
CA SER A 55 13.78 8.32 -13.47
C SER A 55 13.39 7.58 -12.20
N ILE A 56 12.40 6.67 -12.32
CA ILE A 56 11.92 5.88 -11.18
C ILE A 56 12.68 4.55 -11.12
N THR A 57 13.26 4.25 -9.96
CA THR A 57 13.87 2.95 -9.66
C THR A 57 13.09 2.25 -8.54
N PRO A 58 12.37 1.16 -8.83
CA PRO A 58 11.64 0.40 -7.82
C PRO A 58 12.57 -0.50 -7.00
N TYR A 59 12.22 -0.65 -5.72
CA TYR A 59 12.89 -1.52 -4.74
C TYR A 59 11.85 -2.32 -3.96
N TRP A 60 12.11 -3.60 -3.75
CA TRP A 60 11.42 -4.40 -2.73
C TRP A 60 12.06 -4.15 -1.37
N ALA A 61 11.34 -3.49 -0.47
CA ALA A 61 11.71 -3.34 0.93
C ALA A 61 11.14 -4.52 1.73
N LEU A 62 11.94 -5.57 1.89
CA LEU A 62 11.52 -6.85 2.45
C LEU A 62 11.65 -6.87 3.97
N ALA A 63 10.58 -7.32 4.64
CA ALA A 63 10.54 -7.46 6.09
C ALA A 63 11.53 -8.52 6.61
N GLU A 64 11.64 -9.64 5.89
CA GLU A 64 12.48 -10.78 6.28
C GLU A 64 13.83 -10.76 5.54
N LYS A 65 14.93 -10.98 6.27
CA LYS A 65 16.28 -10.94 5.68
C LYS A 65 16.51 -12.11 4.73
N GLU A 66 15.95 -13.27 5.06
CA GLU A 66 16.00 -14.51 4.29
C GLU A 66 15.28 -14.38 2.94
N ALA A 67 14.38 -13.39 2.81
CA ALA A 67 13.64 -13.17 1.58
C ALA A 67 14.50 -12.59 0.44
N LEU A 68 15.64 -11.95 0.76
CA LEU A 68 16.50 -11.26 -0.21
C LEU A 68 16.99 -12.18 -1.34
N THR A 69 17.14 -13.48 -1.07
CA THR A 69 17.65 -14.46 -2.03
C THR A 69 16.54 -15.25 -2.73
N LEU A 70 15.27 -14.98 -2.46
CA LEU A 70 14.15 -15.73 -3.04
C LEU A 70 13.83 -15.24 -4.46
N ASN A 71 13.66 -16.19 -5.40
CA ASN A 71 13.37 -15.88 -6.81
C ASN A 71 12.15 -14.99 -7.01
N ARG A 72 11.17 -15.05 -6.11
CA ARG A 72 9.92 -14.27 -6.22
C ARG A 72 10.12 -12.76 -6.18
N TRP A 73 11.24 -12.27 -5.66
CA TRP A 73 11.53 -10.84 -5.49
C TRP A 73 12.58 -10.31 -6.49
N GLN A 74 12.92 -11.09 -7.53
CA GLN A 74 13.99 -10.74 -8.49
C GLN A 74 13.62 -9.65 -9.50
N ASN A 75 12.34 -9.25 -9.58
CA ASN A 75 11.89 -8.25 -10.55
C ASN A 75 12.42 -6.84 -10.26
N PHE A 76 12.76 -6.56 -9.00
CA PHE A 76 13.33 -5.28 -8.55
C PHE A 76 14.53 -5.52 -7.64
N ASN A 77 15.31 -4.46 -7.39
CA ASN A 77 16.34 -4.49 -6.37
C ASN A 77 15.71 -4.77 -4.99
N THR A 78 16.35 -5.62 -4.18
CA THR A 78 15.84 -5.97 -2.85
C THR A 78 16.64 -5.27 -1.76
N MET A 79 15.97 -4.85 -0.70
CA MET A 79 16.56 -4.26 0.51
C MET A 79 15.88 -4.85 1.74
N TRP A 80 16.66 -5.24 2.74
CA TRP A 80 16.09 -5.67 4.00
C TRP A 80 15.74 -4.44 4.84
N THR A 81 14.49 -4.39 5.30
CA THR A 81 13.99 -3.28 6.13
C THR A 81 14.70 -3.14 7.47
N GLY A 82 15.43 -4.18 7.91
CA GLY A 82 16.03 -4.22 9.23
C GLY A 82 15.10 -4.84 10.28
N GLY A 83 15.61 -4.97 11.49
CA GLY A 83 14.81 -5.34 12.66
C GLY A 83 14.07 -4.15 13.26
N GLY A 84 13.41 -4.37 14.40
CA GLY A 84 12.70 -3.32 15.13
C GLY A 84 11.25 -3.12 14.69
N ASP A 85 10.65 -2.04 15.19
CA ASP A 85 9.28 -1.63 14.86
C ASP A 85 9.18 -1.00 13.46
N LEU A 86 7.96 -0.61 13.06
CA LEU A 86 7.72 -0.09 11.72
C LEU A 86 8.40 1.25 11.44
N GLY A 87 8.54 2.13 12.44
CA GLY A 87 9.21 3.42 12.26
C GLY A 87 10.68 3.23 11.87
N GLN A 88 11.34 2.27 12.49
CA GLN A 88 12.77 2.02 12.29
C GLN A 88 12.99 1.42 10.92
N ARG A 89 12.08 0.52 10.51
CA ARG A 89 12.07 -0.07 9.18
C ARG A 89 11.84 0.97 8.09
N LEU A 90 10.89 1.87 8.29
CA LEU A 90 10.63 2.99 7.38
C LEU A 90 11.86 3.89 7.26
N HIS A 91 12.43 4.32 8.40
CA HIS A 91 13.62 5.17 8.43
C HIS A 91 14.83 4.51 7.75
N ASN A 92 15.10 3.24 8.04
CA ASN A 92 16.25 2.52 7.48
C ASN A 92 16.19 2.44 5.94
N ILE A 93 15.01 2.13 5.39
CA ILE A 93 14.83 2.12 3.93
C ILE A 93 14.88 3.54 3.36
N TYR A 94 14.17 4.48 4.00
CA TYR A 94 14.07 5.85 3.53
C TYR A 94 15.43 6.54 3.45
N SER A 95 16.15 6.60 4.58
CA SER A 95 17.48 7.22 4.67
C SER A 95 18.52 6.54 3.78
N GLY A 96 18.51 5.20 3.70
CA GLY A 96 19.44 4.44 2.86
C GLY A 96 19.23 4.66 1.36
N LEU A 97 17.99 4.91 0.93
CA LEU A 97 17.67 5.25 -0.46
C LEU A 97 17.90 6.72 -0.78
N LEU A 98 17.65 7.62 0.17
CA LEU A 98 17.84 9.07 -0.01
C LEU A 98 19.32 9.43 -0.21
N GLN A 99 20.24 8.60 0.29
CA GLN A 99 21.68 8.74 -0.01
C GLN A 99 22.05 8.45 -1.48
N LYS A 100 21.14 7.84 -2.25
CA LYS A 100 21.40 7.34 -3.62
C LYS A 100 20.48 7.95 -4.68
N HIS A 101 19.40 8.60 -4.27
CA HIS A 101 18.37 9.15 -5.14
C HIS A 101 17.96 10.53 -4.64
N ASP A 102 17.52 11.39 -5.57
CA ASP A 102 17.10 12.75 -5.23
C ASP A 102 15.81 12.77 -4.40
N PHE A 103 14.96 11.75 -4.59
CA PHE A 103 13.71 11.55 -3.87
C PHE A 103 13.50 10.09 -3.50
N VAL A 104 12.78 9.87 -2.40
CA VAL A 104 12.31 8.55 -2.01
C VAL A 104 10.80 8.57 -1.83
N ALA A 105 10.13 7.62 -2.47
CA ALA A 105 8.72 7.31 -2.29
C ALA A 105 8.57 5.94 -1.62
N LEU A 106 7.74 5.84 -0.59
CA LEU A 106 7.42 4.63 0.16
C LEU A 106 5.96 4.27 -0.13
N ILE A 107 5.71 3.02 -0.50
CA ILE A 107 4.36 2.44 -0.62
C ILE A 107 4.31 1.05 -0.01
N GLY A 108 3.11 0.57 0.29
CA GLY A 108 2.85 -0.82 0.71
C GLY A 108 2.28 -1.68 -0.43
N THR A 109 2.05 -2.95 -0.13
CA THR A 109 1.37 -3.89 -1.04
C THR A 109 -0.13 -4.01 -0.79
N ASP A 110 -0.69 -3.13 0.05
CA ASP A 110 -2.03 -3.30 0.62
C ASP A 110 -3.13 -2.49 -0.08
N SER A 111 -2.75 -1.67 -1.06
CA SER A 111 -3.65 -0.91 -1.93
C SER A 111 -3.46 -1.30 -3.41
N PRO A 112 -3.91 -2.50 -3.83
CA PRO A 112 -3.70 -2.99 -5.20
C PRO A 112 -4.54 -2.29 -6.27
N GLN A 113 -5.52 -1.48 -5.88
CA GLN A 113 -6.31 -0.64 -6.79
C GLN A 113 -5.55 0.57 -7.35
N LEU A 114 -4.38 0.91 -6.78
CA LEU A 114 -3.67 2.14 -7.15
C LEU A 114 -3.40 2.17 -8.66
N GLU A 115 -3.90 3.21 -9.31
CA GLU A 115 -3.69 3.40 -10.74
C GLU A 115 -2.30 3.97 -11.00
N SER A 116 -1.57 3.34 -11.93
CA SER A 116 -0.22 3.79 -12.31
C SER A 116 -0.22 5.25 -12.80
N THR A 117 -1.30 5.70 -13.45
CA THR A 117 -1.50 7.09 -13.90
C THR A 117 -1.56 8.08 -12.74
N ASN A 118 -2.23 7.73 -11.64
CA ASN A 118 -2.26 8.59 -10.45
C ASN A 118 -0.89 8.66 -9.78
N ILE A 119 -0.21 7.52 -9.62
CA ILE A 119 1.13 7.50 -9.01
C ILE A 119 2.13 8.27 -9.88
N VAL A 120 2.11 8.11 -11.21
CA VAL A 120 2.92 8.92 -12.13
C VAL A 120 2.63 10.40 -11.96
N HIS A 121 1.36 10.80 -11.90
CA HIS A 121 1.00 12.20 -11.71
C HIS A 121 1.56 12.76 -10.39
N ILE A 122 1.47 12.00 -9.30
CA ILE A 122 2.03 12.40 -8.00
C ILE A 122 3.55 12.55 -8.09
N LEU A 123 4.25 11.53 -8.61
CA LEU A 123 5.71 11.50 -8.65
C LEU A 123 6.30 12.54 -9.64
N ASP A 124 5.62 12.82 -10.74
CA ASP A 124 6.02 13.85 -11.70
C ASP A 124 5.83 15.29 -11.18
N ASN A 125 5.00 15.47 -10.13
CA ASN A 125 4.66 16.78 -9.56
C ASN A 125 5.01 16.89 -8.06
N LEU A 126 6.00 16.13 -7.59
CA LEU A 126 6.53 16.31 -6.23
C LEU A 126 7.07 17.74 -6.08
N ASP A 127 6.78 18.37 -4.94
CA ASP A 127 7.37 19.68 -4.60
C ASP A 127 8.87 19.46 -4.33
N ASP A 128 9.71 20.18 -5.06
CA ASP A 128 11.17 20.13 -4.92
C ASP A 128 11.69 21.09 -3.86
N LYS A 129 10.81 21.89 -3.25
CA LYS A 129 11.18 22.75 -2.13
C LYS A 129 11.71 21.93 -0.96
N PRO A 130 12.76 22.44 -0.29
CA PRO A 130 13.26 21.83 0.92
C PRO A 130 12.17 21.75 1.98
N ASN A 131 12.27 20.74 2.85
CA ASN A 131 11.37 20.52 3.98
C ASN A 131 9.90 20.33 3.58
N SER A 132 9.65 19.62 2.48
CA SER A 132 8.31 19.24 2.06
C SER A 132 8.20 17.73 1.88
N CYS A 133 7.02 17.18 2.13
CA CYS A 133 6.72 15.78 1.87
C CYS A 133 5.30 15.64 1.30
N THR A 134 5.12 14.68 0.40
CA THR A 134 3.83 14.31 -0.14
C THR A 134 3.33 13.06 0.58
N ILE A 135 2.11 13.12 1.12
CA ILE A 135 1.48 11.99 1.83
C ILE A 135 0.18 11.62 1.11
N GLY A 136 0.02 10.33 0.81
CA GLY A 136 -1.23 9.74 0.36
C GLY A 136 -1.97 9.10 1.55
N PRO A 137 -3.03 9.74 2.08
CA PRO A 137 -3.82 9.22 3.20
C PRO A 137 -4.43 7.86 2.90
N ALA A 138 -4.40 6.97 3.90
CA ALA A 138 -5.22 5.76 3.90
C ALA A 138 -6.46 5.97 4.79
N VAL A 139 -7.59 5.39 4.40
CA VAL A 139 -8.89 5.52 5.10
C VAL A 139 -8.83 4.99 6.54
N ASP A 140 -7.96 4.02 6.82
CA ASP A 140 -7.73 3.47 8.15
C ASP A 140 -7.03 4.45 9.13
N GLY A 141 -6.53 5.59 8.62
CA GLY A 141 -5.81 6.62 9.36
C GLY A 141 -4.28 6.54 9.21
N GLY A 142 -3.76 5.61 8.41
CA GLY A 142 -2.37 5.53 7.98
C GLY A 142 -2.11 6.32 6.69
N PHE A 143 -1.14 5.83 5.91
CA PHE A 143 -0.81 6.37 4.59
C PHE A 143 -0.42 5.22 3.65
N TYR A 144 -0.87 5.28 2.39
CA TYR A 144 -0.46 4.34 1.35
C TYR A 144 0.77 4.83 0.58
N LEU A 145 1.07 6.13 0.67
CA LEU A 145 2.21 6.78 0.00
C LEU A 145 2.84 7.82 0.92
N PHE A 146 4.17 7.82 0.97
CA PHE A 146 4.97 8.92 1.51
C PHE A 146 6.09 9.21 0.52
N ALA A 147 6.29 10.46 0.11
CA ALA A 147 7.37 10.82 -0.81
C ALA A 147 8.02 12.15 -0.42
N SER A 148 9.35 12.21 -0.37
CA SER A 148 10.07 13.43 -0.01
C SER A 148 11.55 13.36 -0.41
N ASN A 149 12.17 14.51 -0.60
CA ASN A 149 13.62 14.72 -0.71
C ASN A 149 14.25 15.23 0.60
N ALA A 150 13.46 15.52 1.62
CA ALA A 150 13.96 16.03 2.90
C ALA A 150 14.56 14.90 3.72
N ASP A 151 15.67 15.16 4.41
CA ASP A 151 16.18 14.21 5.40
C ASP A 151 15.23 14.19 6.61
N ILE A 152 14.48 13.08 6.76
CA ILE A 152 13.51 12.92 7.84
C ILE A 152 14.19 12.19 9.01
N PRO A 153 14.42 12.86 10.16
CA PRO A 153 15.13 12.27 11.29
C PRO A 153 14.47 11.00 11.82
N GLU A 154 15.28 10.05 12.31
CA GLU A 154 14.82 8.76 12.85
C GLU A 154 13.74 8.94 13.95
N HIS A 155 13.87 9.96 14.80
CA HIS A 155 12.94 10.17 15.91
C HIS A 155 11.51 10.51 15.46
N ILE A 156 11.33 11.08 14.26
CA ILE A 156 10.00 11.39 13.69
C ILE A 156 9.26 10.10 13.32
N TRP A 157 9.96 9.16 12.69
CA TRP A 157 9.42 7.84 12.41
C TRP A 157 9.10 7.09 13.72
N LYS A 158 10.01 7.11 14.68
CA LYS A 158 9.90 6.40 15.97
C LYS A 158 8.81 6.90 16.91
N SER A 159 8.58 8.21 16.90
CA SER A 159 7.57 8.83 17.76
C SER A 159 6.16 8.78 17.17
N THR A 160 6.00 8.16 16.00
CA THR A 160 4.71 7.92 15.36
C THR A 160 4.18 6.55 15.77
N THR A 161 2.97 6.49 16.33
CA THR A 161 2.30 5.21 16.57
C THR A 161 1.73 4.69 15.27
N TYR A 162 2.14 3.49 14.83
CA TYR A 162 1.66 2.88 13.60
C TYR A 162 0.50 1.91 13.81
N SER A 163 -0.24 1.63 12.73
CA SER A 163 -1.38 0.70 12.70
C SER A 163 -2.56 1.14 13.58
N VAL A 164 -2.71 2.44 13.78
CA VAL A 164 -3.82 3.08 14.50
C VAL A 164 -4.42 4.22 13.68
N LYS A 165 -5.67 4.60 13.97
CA LYS A 165 -6.40 5.66 13.24
C LYS A 165 -5.76 7.05 13.31
N THR A 166 -4.85 7.25 14.27
CA THR A 166 -4.14 8.52 14.48
C THR A 166 -2.77 8.54 13.83
N THR A 167 -2.31 7.46 13.19
CA THR A 167 -0.95 7.31 12.63
C THR A 167 -0.56 8.51 11.77
N MET A 168 -1.35 8.85 10.76
CA MET A 168 -1.04 9.94 9.84
C MET A 168 -1.05 11.29 10.57
N LYS A 169 -2.05 11.54 11.44
CA LYS A 169 -2.13 12.80 12.21
C LYS A 169 -0.93 12.97 13.15
N GLU A 170 -0.47 11.88 13.77
CA GLU A 170 0.72 11.89 14.61
C GLU A 170 1.98 12.17 13.80
N LEU A 171 2.16 11.51 12.65
CA LEU A 171 3.28 11.73 11.75
C LEU A 171 3.33 13.18 11.26
N GLU A 172 2.20 13.73 10.81
CA GLU A 172 2.11 15.12 10.34
C GLU A 172 2.49 16.12 11.44
N ARG A 173 2.01 15.90 12.66
CA ARG A 173 2.37 16.72 13.81
C ARG A 173 3.87 16.66 14.09
N ASN A 174 4.44 15.46 14.05
CA ASN A 174 5.87 15.26 14.29
C ASN A 174 6.71 15.96 13.20
N LEU A 175 6.33 15.82 11.92
CA LEU A 175 6.97 16.50 10.79
C LEU A 175 6.89 18.03 10.90
N TRP A 176 5.72 18.55 11.29
CA TRP A 176 5.50 19.99 11.43
C TRP A 176 6.41 20.61 12.50
N VAL A 177 6.67 19.90 13.60
CA VAL A 177 7.62 20.34 14.65
C VAL A 177 9.04 20.50 14.11
N GLU A 178 9.43 19.71 13.11
CA GLU A 178 10.72 19.81 12.41
C GLU A 178 10.68 20.77 11.21
N ASN A 179 9.63 21.59 11.08
CA ASN A 179 9.38 22.48 9.95
C ASN A 179 9.27 21.77 8.59
N ILE A 180 8.86 20.50 8.58
CA ILE A 180 8.59 19.73 7.36
C ILE A 180 7.09 19.78 7.07
N HIS A 181 6.73 20.34 5.92
CA HIS A 181 5.34 20.54 5.52
C HIS A 181 4.80 19.35 4.72
N SER A 182 3.63 18.84 5.12
CA SER A 182 2.94 17.78 4.38
C SER A 182 1.99 18.36 3.31
N ILE A 183 2.08 17.81 2.11
CA ILE A 183 1.15 18.02 1.00
C ILE A 183 0.35 16.73 0.83
N LYS A 184 -0.97 16.82 0.92
CA LYS A 184 -1.85 15.66 0.79
C LYS A 184 -2.28 15.43 -0.65
N VAL A 185 -2.20 14.19 -1.08
CA VAL A 185 -2.83 13.71 -2.32
C VAL A 185 -4.12 12.96 -1.99
N THR A 186 -4.80 12.47 -3.01
CA THR A 186 -6.08 11.78 -2.86
C THR A 186 -5.98 10.59 -1.92
N GLU A 187 -6.92 10.51 -0.97
CA GLU A 187 -7.09 9.38 -0.05
C GLU A 187 -7.49 8.10 -0.80
N ARG A 188 -7.03 6.95 -0.30
CA ARG A 188 -7.30 5.62 -0.86
C ARG A 188 -7.57 4.60 0.25
N ASP A 189 -8.31 3.54 -0.07
CA ASP A 189 -8.51 2.41 0.83
C ASP A 189 -7.27 1.48 0.83
N ASP A 190 -6.95 0.93 1.99
CA ASP A 190 -6.12 -0.25 2.18
C ASP A 190 -7.00 -1.47 2.48
N VAL A 191 -6.53 -2.67 2.16
CA VAL A 191 -7.37 -3.87 2.23
C VAL A 191 -6.97 -4.76 3.40
N ASP A 192 -7.58 -4.54 4.56
CA ASP A 192 -7.17 -5.18 5.81
C ASP A 192 -8.16 -6.20 6.36
N ASN A 193 -9.46 -6.02 6.06
CA ASN A 193 -10.54 -6.93 6.43
C ASN A 193 -11.51 -7.18 5.25
N ALA A 194 -12.53 -8.00 5.47
CA ALA A 194 -13.48 -8.36 4.41
C ALA A 194 -14.34 -7.19 3.89
N ILE A 195 -14.60 -6.15 4.71
CA ILE A 195 -15.32 -4.95 4.27
C ILE A 195 -14.47 -4.19 3.26
N ASP A 196 -13.16 -4.07 3.52
CA ASP A 196 -12.24 -3.41 2.61
C ASP A 196 -12.09 -4.19 1.31
N LEU A 197 -12.07 -5.53 1.39
CA LEU A 197 -12.05 -6.39 0.21
C LEU A 197 -13.29 -6.20 -0.67
N PHE A 198 -14.46 -5.99 -0.05
CA PHE A 198 -15.69 -5.65 -0.78
C PHE A 198 -15.58 -4.28 -1.47
N ARG A 199 -15.05 -3.26 -0.78
CA ARG A 199 -14.81 -1.93 -1.37
C ARG A 199 -13.84 -1.99 -2.55
N LEU A 200 -12.73 -2.70 -2.38
CA LEU A 200 -11.76 -2.97 -3.44
C LEU A 200 -12.45 -3.59 -4.66
N THR A 201 -13.28 -4.61 -4.44
CA THR A 201 -13.97 -5.31 -5.53
C THR A 201 -14.86 -4.37 -6.33
N LYS A 202 -15.58 -3.47 -5.63
CA LYS A 202 -16.41 -2.44 -6.25
C LYS A 202 -15.56 -1.44 -7.04
N GLU A 203 -14.50 -0.92 -6.43
CA GLU A 203 -13.60 0.07 -7.05
C GLU A 203 -12.95 -0.49 -8.32
N LEU A 204 -12.40 -1.71 -8.27
CA LEU A 204 -11.83 -2.37 -9.44
C LEU A 204 -12.89 -2.61 -10.53
N ASN A 205 -14.13 -2.95 -10.16
CA ASN A 205 -15.20 -3.18 -11.14
C ASN A 205 -15.67 -1.87 -11.82
N GLU A 206 -15.54 -0.73 -11.14
CA GLU A 206 -15.89 0.59 -11.66
C GLU A 206 -14.72 1.26 -12.41
N SER A 207 -13.50 0.75 -12.26
CA SER A 207 -12.33 1.27 -12.95
C SER A 207 -12.43 1.06 -14.46
N LYS A 208 -12.10 2.13 -15.20
CA LYS A 208 -12.12 2.13 -16.67
C LYS A 208 -10.91 1.43 -17.28
N LYS A 209 -9.83 1.25 -16.51
CA LYS A 209 -8.56 0.73 -17.00
C LYS A 209 -7.86 -0.10 -15.93
N LEU A 210 -8.12 -1.40 -15.95
CA LEU A 210 -7.44 -2.37 -15.11
C LEU A 210 -6.16 -2.88 -15.79
N SER A 211 -5.12 -3.07 -15.00
CA SER A 211 -3.97 -3.88 -15.40
C SER A 211 -4.33 -5.37 -15.46
N THR A 212 -3.45 -6.19 -16.03
CA THR A 212 -3.71 -7.64 -16.10
C THR A 212 -3.80 -8.25 -14.70
N SER A 213 -2.90 -7.85 -13.81
CA SER A 213 -2.89 -8.31 -12.42
C SER A 213 -4.09 -7.81 -11.62
N GLN A 214 -4.56 -6.58 -11.87
CA GLN A 214 -5.77 -6.06 -11.25
C GLN A 214 -7.03 -6.80 -11.75
N LEU A 215 -7.09 -7.16 -13.04
CA LEU A 215 -8.18 -7.99 -13.57
C LEU A 215 -8.17 -9.40 -12.94
N ASN A 216 -6.99 -10.01 -12.78
CA ASN A 216 -6.85 -11.29 -12.09
C ASN A 216 -7.33 -11.21 -10.64
N LEU A 217 -6.96 -10.14 -9.93
CA LEU A 217 -7.43 -9.88 -8.58
C LEU A 217 -8.96 -9.70 -8.53
N LEU A 218 -9.55 -8.92 -9.44
CA LEU A 218 -10.99 -8.74 -9.53
C LEU A 218 -11.72 -10.07 -9.80
N ASN A 219 -11.20 -10.88 -10.72
CA ASN A 219 -11.76 -12.20 -11.03
C ASN A 219 -11.69 -13.12 -9.82
N TRP A 220 -10.57 -13.11 -9.08
CA TRP A 220 -10.44 -13.84 -7.84
C TRP A 220 -11.48 -13.39 -6.81
N CYS A 221 -11.65 -12.08 -6.60
CA CYS A 221 -12.65 -11.53 -5.68
C CYS A 221 -14.07 -11.99 -6.05
N LYS A 222 -14.42 -12.00 -7.34
CA LYS A 222 -15.74 -12.46 -7.84
C LYS A 222 -15.94 -13.96 -7.67
N SER A 223 -14.91 -14.76 -7.93
CA SER A 223 -14.97 -16.23 -7.84
C SER A 223 -15.01 -16.75 -6.41
N SER A 224 -14.46 -16.00 -5.46
CA SER A 224 -14.29 -16.45 -4.08
C SER A 224 -15.59 -16.47 -3.26
N ASN A 225 -16.75 -16.11 -3.84
CA ASN A 225 -18.08 -16.20 -3.24
C ASN A 225 -18.07 -15.90 -1.73
N PHE A 226 -17.61 -14.71 -1.32
CA PHE A 226 -17.68 -14.25 0.08
C PHE A 226 -19.13 -14.03 0.56
N SER A 227 -20.12 -14.52 -0.18
CA SER A 227 -21.55 -14.47 0.11
C SER A 227 -21.99 -15.40 1.24
N HIS A 228 -21.15 -16.32 1.73
CA HIS A 228 -21.52 -17.29 2.76
C HIS A 228 -20.41 -17.53 3.81
N SER A 229 -20.02 -16.51 4.58
CA SER A 229 -19.38 -16.76 5.88
C SER A 229 -20.44 -16.84 6.98
N PRO A 230 -20.63 -17.98 7.66
CA PRO A 230 -21.58 -18.12 8.77
C PRO A 230 -21.15 -17.38 10.06
N ASN A 231 -20.00 -16.70 10.04
CA ASN A 231 -19.44 -15.97 11.19
C ASN A 231 -19.37 -14.44 11.01
N CYS A 232 -20.04 -13.87 10.00
CA CYS A 232 -20.41 -12.45 10.08
C CYS A 232 -21.38 -12.31 11.26
N GLY A 233 -20.84 -11.97 12.43
CA GLY A 233 -21.58 -11.75 13.67
C GLY A 233 -22.85 -10.92 13.40
N ASN A 234 -23.91 -11.29 14.12
CA ASN A 234 -25.30 -10.79 14.06
C ASN A 234 -25.46 -9.26 14.04
N ASN A 235 -24.94 -8.58 13.04
CA ASN A 235 -25.20 -7.18 12.80
C ASN A 235 -26.09 -7.07 11.56
N VAL A 236 -27.39 -7.05 11.83
CA VAL A 236 -28.50 -6.98 10.86
C VAL A 236 -28.34 -5.81 9.88
N ALA A 237 -27.51 -4.80 10.22
CA ALA A 237 -27.15 -3.69 9.34
C ALA A 237 -26.31 -4.11 8.11
N SER A 238 -25.31 -4.99 8.26
CA SER A 238 -24.41 -5.40 7.17
C SER A 238 -25.12 -6.30 6.15
N LYS A 239 -26.04 -7.16 6.59
CA LYS A 239 -26.88 -8.00 5.72
C LYS A 239 -27.86 -7.17 4.86
N LYS A 240 -28.37 -6.04 5.40
CA LYS A 240 -29.31 -5.16 4.68
C LYS A 240 -28.62 -4.34 3.58
N ILE A 241 -27.35 -4.00 3.75
CA ILE A 241 -26.54 -3.34 2.70
C ILE A 241 -26.21 -4.35 1.59
N LEU A 242 -25.86 -5.58 1.97
CA LEU A 242 -25.48 -6.66 1.04
C LEU A 242 -26.60 -7.05 0.06
N LEU A 243 -27.86 -7.10 0.52
CA LEU A 243 -28.99 -7.50 -0.31
C LEU A 243 -29.51 -6.36 -1.21
N LYS A 244 -29.34 -5.09 -0.83
CA LYS A 244 -29.82 -3.95 -1.63
C LYS A 244 -28.93 -3.59 -2.82
N SER A 245 -27.63 -3.87 -2.77
CA SER A 245 -26.73 -3.56 -3.89
C SER A 245 -26.79 -4.59 -5.02
N ILE A 246 -27.15 -5.84 -4.70
CA ILE A 246 -27.27 -6.93 -5.69
C ILE A 246 -28.62 -6.84 -6.43
N SER A 247 -29.67 -6.33 -5.78
CA SER A 247 -31.01 -6.22 -6.39
C SER A 247 -31.20 -5.02 -7.32
N ASN A 248 -30.26 -4.08 -7.41
CA ASN A 248 -30.42 -2.85 -8.21
C ASN A 248 -29.80 -2.91 -9.63
N HIS A 249 -29.33 -4.08 -10.08
CA HIS A 249 -28.84 -4.28 -11.45
C HIS A 249 -29.47 -5.48 -12.18
N SER A 250 -30.70 -5.83 -11.80
CA SER A 250 -31.57 -6.64 -12.65
C SER A 250 -32.89 -5.91 -12.84
N LEU A 251 -32.90 -4.98 -13.80
CA LEU A 251 -34.00 -4.59 -14.70
C LEU A 251 -33.48 -3.52 -15.67
#